data_AF-A0A2J6X0Q7-F1
#
_entry.id   AF-A0A2J6X0Q7-F1
#
_cell.length_a   1.000
_cell.length_b   1.000
_cell.length_c   1.000
_cell.angle_alpha   90.00
_cell.angle_beta   90.00
_cell.angle_gamma   90.00
#
_symmetry.space_group_name_H-M   'P 1'
#
loop_
_entity.id
_entity.type
_entity.pdbx_description
1 polymer ?
#
loop_
_entity_poly.entity_id
_entity_poly.type
_entity_poly.pdbx_seq_one_letter_code
_entity_poly.pdbx_strand_id
1 'polypeptide(L)' 'IADLGRPARIQLAVLIDRGHRELPIRADYVGKNVPTSLSERVKVRLRETDGVDEVVILRGTNND' A
#
# COMPACT_ATOMS: atom_id res chain seq x y z
N ILE A 1 8.72 -22.49 -2.98
CA ILE A 1 8.09 -21.16 -3.23
C ILE A 1 7.13 -21.26 -4.42
N ALA A 2 6.12 -22.11 -4.26
CA ALA A 2 4.79 -22.05 -4.88
C ALA A 2 3.93 -23.04 -4.09
N ASP A 3 3.97 -22.91 -2.76
CA ASP A 3 3.71 -24.06 -1.87
C ASP A 3 2.20 -24.29 -1.67
N LEU A 4 1.37 -23.35 -2.16
CA LEU A 4 -0.10 -23.39 -2.12
C LEU A 4 -0.74 -23.64 -3.50
N GLY A 5 0.04 -24.04 -4.51
CA GLY A 5 -0.47 -24.45 -5.83
C GLY A 5 -0.15 -23.51 -7.00
N ARG A 6 -0.93 -23.64 -8.08
CA ARG A 6 -0.72 -22.94 -9.38
C ARG A 6 -2.02 -22.25 -9.81
N PRO A 7 -2.31 -21.05 -9.28
CA PRO A 7 -3.50 -20.32 -9.67
C PRO A 7 -3.48 -20.00 -11.16
N ALA A 8 -4.64 -20.03 -11.81
CA ALA A 8 -4.77 -19.65 -13.21
C ALA A 8 -4.44 -18.15 -13.44
N ARG A 9 -4.59 -17.32 -12.40
CA ARG A 9 -4.25 -15.90 -12.38
C ARG A 9 -4.04 -15.41 -10.94
N ILE A 10 -3.10 -14.48 -10.75
CA ILE A 10 -2.93 -13.71 -9.51
C ILE A 10 -3.21 -12.26 -9.85
N GLN A 11 -3.95 -11.57 -8.98
CA GLN A 11 -4.22 -10.14 -9.10
C GLN A 11 -3.95 -9.44 -7.77
N LEU A 12 -3.56 -8.17 -7.84
CA LEU A 12 -3.26 -7.33 -6.69
C LEU A 12 -4.26 -6.17 -6.61
N ALA A 13 -5.04 -6.14 -5.54
CA ALA A 13 -5.88 -5.00 -5.18
C ALA A 13 -5.24 -4.26 -3.99
N VAL A 14 -5.16 -2.94 -4.09
CA VAL A 14 -4.64 -2.07 -3.02
C VAL A 14 -5.60 -0.92 -2.75
N LEU A 15 -5.69 -0.52 -1.48
CA LEU A 15 -6.45 0.67 -1.12
C LEU A 15 -5.74 1.96 -1.58
N ILE A 16 -4.42 2.03 -1.35
CA ILE A 16 -3.58 3.19 -1.71
C ILE A 16 -2.37 2.73 -2.53
N ASP A 17 -2.13 3.40 -3.65
CA ASP A 17 -0.86 3.36 -4.37
C ASP A 17 -0.08 4.66 -4.07
N ARG A 18 1.09 4.52 -3.44
CA ARG A 18 1.94 5.65 -3.02
C ARG A 18 3.05 6.00 -4.02
N GLY A 19 3.16 5.26 -5.13
CA GLY A 19 4.28 5.36 -6.07
C GLY A 19 5.57 4.72 -5.54
N HIS A 20 6.72 5.21 -6.04
CA HIS A 20 8.08 4.79 -5.63
C HIS A 20 8.35 3.28 -5.76
N ARG A 21 7.89 2.66 -6.84
CA ARG A 21 8.11 1.23 -7.10
C ARG A 21 9.58 0.96 -7.39
N GLU A 22 10.13 -0.04 -6.70
CA GLU A 22 11.50 -0.54 -6.93
C GLU A 22 11.54 -1.81 -7.80
N LEU A 23 10.37 -2.39 -8.07
CA LEU A 23 10.17 -3.57 -8.90
C LEU A 23 9.08 -3.32 -9.95
N PRO A 24 9.03 -4.09 -11.04
CA PRO A 24 8.00 -3.96 -12.08
C PRO A 24 6.64 -4.55 -11.65
N ILE A 25 6.20 -4.26 -10.42
CA ILE A 25 4.91 -4.71 -9.87
C ILE A 25 3.92 -3.54 -9.91
N ARG A 26 2.70 -3.80 -10.39
CA ARG A 26 1.59 -2.86 -10.41
C ARG A 26 0.33 -3.56 -9.87
N ALA A 27 -0.47 -2.84 -9.09
CA ALA A 27 -1.79 -3.31 -8.70
C ALA A 27 -2.76 -3.29 -9.90
N ASP A 28 -3.58 -4.33 -10.03
CA ASP A 28 -4.68 -4.39 -11.00
C ASP A 28 -5.80 -3.42 -10.62
N TYR A 29 -5.99 -3.20 -9.31
CA TYR A 29 -7.03 -2.34 -8.75
C TYR A 29 -6.43 -1.42 -7.69
N VAL A 30 -6.71 -0.13 -7.81
CA VAL A 30 -6.22 0.92 -6.90
C VAL A 30 -7.40 1.73 -6.40
N GLY A 31 -7.59 1.82 -5.09
CA GLY A 31 -8.60 2.71 -4.50
C GLY A 31 -8.27 4.18 -4.73
N LYS A 32 -7.06 4.61 -4.36
CA LYS A 32 -6.56 5.97 -4.63
C LYS A 32 -5.07 6.00 -4.91
N ASN A 33 -4.69 6.78 -5.92
CA ASN A 33 -3.30 7.16 -6.16
C ASN A 33 -2.97 8.39 -5.31
N VAL A 34 -1.94 8.30 -4.47
CA VAL A 34 -1.51 9.37 -3.57
C VAL A 34 -0.01 9.60 -3.78
N PRO A 35 0.37 10.62 -4.56
CA PRO A 35 1.78 11.01 -4.67
C PRO A 35 2.33 11.38 -3.30
N THR A 36 3.49 10.83 -2.95
CA THR A 36 4.19 11.09 -1.69
C THR A 36 5.65 11.43 -1.97
N SER A 37 6.36 12.04 -1.03
CA SER A 37 7.83 12.03 -1.03
C SER A 37 8.37 10.68 -0.52
N LEU A 38 9.66 10.40 -0.72
CA LEU A 38 10.31 9.21 -0.13
C LEU A 38 10.29 9.22 1.40
N SER A 39 10.36 10.41 2.02
CA SER A 39 10.32 10.57 3.47
C SER A 39 8.90 10.47 4.07
N GLU A 40 7.86 10.58 3.26
CA GLU A 40 6.49 10.43 3.71
C GLU A 40 6.08 8.96 3.85
N ARG A 41 5.21 8.70 4.84
CA ARG A 41 4.63 7.37 5.12
C ARG A 41 3.10 7.45 5.05
N VAL A 42 2.49 6.49 4.35
CA VAL A 42 1.03 6.32 4.35
C VAL A 42 0.66 5.37 5.48
N LYS A 43 -0.24 5.81 6.38
CA LYS A 43 -0.85 4.95 7.39
C LYS A 43 -2.33 4.79 7.07
N VAL A 44 -2.72 3.56 6.74
CA VAL A 44 -4.12 3.15 6.57
C VAL A 44 -4.61 2.64 7.92
N ARG A 45 -5.75 3.14 8.38
CA ARG A 45 -6.46 2.67 9.58
C ARG A 45 -7.82 2.14 9.16
N LEU A 46 -8.15 0.96 9.65
CA LEU A 46 -9.42 0.30 9.42
C LEU A 46 -10.16 0.17 10.75
N ARG A 47 -11.49 0.28 10.74
CA ARG A 47 -12.28 0.20 11.97
C ARG A 47 -12.05 -1.08 12.76
N GLU A 48 -11.87 -2.21 12.08
CA GLU A 48 -11.70 -3.53 12.68
C GLU A 48 -10.39 -3.65 13.47
N THR A 49 -9.35 -2.93 13.07
CA THR A 49 -8.01 -3.01 13.67
C THR A 49 -7.64 -1.79 14.50
N ASP A 50 -8.16 -0.61 14.15
CA ASP A 50 -7.76 0.69 14.70
C ASP A 50 -8.93 1.51 15.27
N GLY A 51 -10.18 1.04 15.13
CA GLY A 51 -11.38 1.71 15.63
C GLY A 51 -11.88 2.88 14.77
N VAL A 52 -11.22 3.19 13.65
CA VAL A 52 -11.60 4.28 12.72
C VAL A 52 -11.17 3.94 11.29
N ASP A 53 -11.98 4.39 10.31
CA ASP A 53 -11.65 4.29 8.88
C ASP A 53 -11.03 5.59 8.40
N GLU A 54 -9.73 5.59 8.15
CA GLU A 54 -9.05 6.75 7.57
C GLU A 54 -7.68 6.41 6.98
N VAL A 55 -7.20 7.31 6.12
CA VAL A 55 -5.86 7.23 5.53
C VAL A 55 -5.15 8.55 5.80
N VAL A 56 -4.00 8.48 6.46
CA VAL A 56 -3.19 9.65 6.80
C VAL A 56 -1.79 9.57 6.20
N ILE A 57 -1.22 10.73 5.85
CA ILE A 57 0.17 10.87 5.41
C ILE A 57 0.97 11.47 6.57
N LEU A 58 2.01 10.76 6.99
CA LEU A 58 2.91 11.17 8.06
C LEU A 58 4.22 11.64 7.43
N ARG A 59 4.74 12.79 7.84
CA ARG A 59 6.08 13.23 7.45
C ARG A 59 7.11 12.42 8.25
N GLY A 60 8.12 11.88 7.57
CA GLY A 60 9.26 11.26 8.23
C GLY A 60 9.97 12.29 9.11
N THR A 61 10.14 11.98 10.39
CA THR A 61 11.02 12.75 11.27
C THR A 61 12.46 12.35 10.95
N ASN A 62 13.34 13.33 10.71
CA ASN A 62 14.77 13.11 10.55
C ASN A 62 15.35 12.53 11.84
N ASN A 63 15.27 11.21 12.04
CA ASN A 63 16.02 10.51 13.08
C ASN A 63 16.11 8.98 12.86
N ASP A 64 16.17 8.55 11.61
CA ASP A 64 16.66 7.22 11.20
C ASP A 64 17.93 7.40 10.35
#